data_AF-A0A7C5YYJ1-F1
#
_entry.id   AF-A0A7C5YYJ1-F1
#
_cell.length_a   1.000
_cell.length_b   1.000
_cell.length_c   1.000
_cell.angle_alpha   90.00
_cell.angle_beta   90.00
_cell.angle_gamma   90.00
#
_symmetry.space_group_name_H-M   'P 1'
#
loop_
_entity.id
_entity.type
_entity.pdbx_description
1 polymer ?
#
loop_
_entity_poly.entity_id
_entity_poly.type
_entity_poly.pdbx_seq_one_letter_code
_entity_poly.pdbx_strand_id
1 'polypeptide(L)'
;MAEAPPKREELVQITYSPPPGNWQNTRVEFRKGTFCYSAAAKNVRYLGMPNPRDWQPFEEDWKLPPDWKEIILKGMKERLERFRPFRLFMDICVRCGACADKCHFYLGSADPKNMPVLRAELIRSVYRRYFTFAGRIFRGLAGARELTEDVLKEWFYYFYQCTECRRCSVFCPFGIDTAEITMMVRELLNLVGVNTNWVLEPAANCYRV
;
A
#
# COMPACT_ATOMS: atom_id res chain seq x y z
N MET A 1 -22.77 -11.39 -18.09
CA MET A 1 -22.85 -12.77 -17.56
C MET A 1 -21.71 -12.93 -16.58
N ALA A 2 -21.96 -13.38 -15.35
CA ALA A 2 -20.88 -13.69 -14.42
C ALA A 2 -20.12 -14.92 -14.96
N GLU A 3 -18.80 -14.85 -15.06
CA GLU A 3 -17.97 -16.03 -15.37
C GLU A 3 -18.29 -17.14 -14.37
N ALA A 4 -18.32 -18.39 -14.85
CA ALA A 4 -18.53 -19.54 -13.99
C ALA A 4 -17.43 -19.55 -12.90
N PRO A 5 -17.78 -19.77 -11.61
CA PRO A 5 -16.78 -19.80 -10.57
C PRO A 5 -15.77 -20.93 -10.82
N PRO A 6 -14.48 -20.71 -10.58
CA PRO A 6 -13.45 -21.73 -10.72
C PRO A 6 -13.74 -22.92 -9.80
N LYS A 7 -13.30 -24.13 -10.20
CA LYS A 7 -13.51 -25.34 -9.40
C LYS A 7 -12.69 -25.27 -8.10
N ARG A 8 -13.12 -25.97 -7.05
CA ARG A 8 -12.43 -25.97 -5.75
C ARG A 8 -10.96 -26.37 -5.89
N GLU A 9 -10.70 -27.37 -6.71
CA GLU A 9 -9.36 -27.91 -6.94
C GLU A 9 -8.44 -26.87 -7.59
N GLU A 10 -8.99 -26.00 -8.43
CA GLU A 10 -8.30 -24.89 -9.10
C GLU A 10 -8.02 -23.73 -8.13
N LEU A 11 -8.89 -23.51 -7.15
CA LEU A 11 -8.72 -22.46 -6.13
C LEU A 11 -7.59 -22.74 -5.13
N VAL A 12 -7.17 -23.99 -4.97
CA VAL A 12 -6.18 -24.42 -3.96
C VAL A 12 -4.75 -24.48 -4.55
N GLN A 13 -4.59 -24.37 -5.88
CA GLN A 13 -3.28 -24.44 -6.52
C GLN A 13 -2.49 -23.13 -6.35
N ILE A 14 -1.75 -23.00 -5.25
CA ILE A 14 -0.86 -21.86 -5.00
C ILE A 14 0.58 -22.31 -5.26
N THR A 15 1.21 -21.73 -6.28
CA THR A 15 2.62 -21.96 -6.62
C THR A 15 3.48 -20.84 -6.05
N TYR A 16 4.41 -21.17 -5.17
CA TYR A 16 5.32 -20.21 -4.52
C TYR A 16 6.54 -19.81 -5.37
N SER A 17 6.60 -20.27 -6.62
CA SER A 17 7.61 -19.82 -7.57
C SER A 17 7.37 -18.33 -7.88
N PRO A 18 8.35 -17.45 -7.60
CA PRO A 18 8.17 -16.03 -7.85
C PRO A 18 7.98 -15.78 -9.35
N PRO A 19 7.11 -14.83 -9.74
CA PRO A 19 6.95 -14.47 -11.14
C PRO A 19 8.27 -13.92 -11.70
N PRO A 20 8.58 -14.17 -12.99
CA PRO A 20 9.78 -13.63 -13.61
C PRO A 20 9.71 -12.09 -13.64
N GLY A 21 10.83 -11.44 -13.31
CA GLY A 21 10.96 -9.98 -13.42
C GLY A 21 11.43 -9.30 -12.13
N ASN A 22 11.51 -7.96 -12.19
CA ASN A 22 11.92 -7.13 -11.07
C ASN A 22 10.69 -6.62 -10.32
N TRP A 23 10.68 -6.77 -8.99
CA TRP A 23 9.61 -6.23 -8.13
C TRP A 23 9.41 -4.72 -8.28
N GLN A 24 10.42 -3.99 -8.79
CA GLN A 24 10.34 -2.56 -9.07
C GLN A 24 9.34 -2.20 -10.17
N ASN A 25 8.87 -3.15 -10.98
CA ASN A 25 7.78 -2.91 -11.92
C ASN A 25 6.51 -2.52 -11.16
N THR A 26 6.02 -1.30 -11.36
CA THR A 26 4.92 -0.70 -10.58
C THR A 26 3.54 -1.02 -11.13
N ARG A 27 3.44 -1.57 -12.35
CA ARG A 27 2.14 -1.78 -12.98
C ARG A 27 1.36 -2.86 -12.24
N VAL A 28 0.25 -2.46 -11.65
CA VAL A 28 -0.72 -3.36 -11.00
C VAL A 28 -1.89 -3.58 -11.95
N GLU A 29 -2.26 -4.85 -12.10
CA GLU A 29 -3.49 -5.21 -12.79
C GLU A 29 -4.62 -5.35 -11.76
N PHE A 30 -5.60 -4.44 -11.83
CA PHE A 30 -6.77 -4.47 -10.96
C PHE A 30 -7.78 -5.50 -11.47
N ARG A 31 -7.52 -6.78 -11.20
CA ARG A 31 -8.46 -7.86 -11.53
C ARG A 31 -9.73 -7.74 -10.70
N LYS A 32 -10.88 -7.91 -11.34
CA LYS A 32 -12.19 -7.86 -10.66
C LYS A 32 -12.19 -8.81 -9.44
N GLY A 33 -12.60 -8.28 -8.28
CA GLY A 33 -12.67 -9.04 -7.04
C GLY A 33 -11.37 -9.14 -6.23
N THR A 34 -10.27 -8.51 -6.65
CA THR A 34 -8.99 -8.53 -5.91
C THR A 34 -8.63 -7.20 -5.24
N PHE A 35 -9.52 -6.20 -5.31
CA PHE A 35 -9.29 -4.86 -4.78
C PHE A 35 -10.56 -4.30 -4.11
N CYS A 36 -10.36 -3.32 -3.23
CA CYS A 36 -11.45 -2.56 -2.61
C CYS A 36 -11.87 -1.41 -3.53
N TYR A 37 -13.17 -1.17 -3.67
CA TYR A 37 -13.71 -0.01 -4.40
C TYR A 37 -13.41 1.29 -3.64
N SER A 38 -13.21 2.37 -4.40
CA SER A 38 -13.03 3.73 -3.85
C SER A 38 -14.29 4.21 -3.12
N ALA A 39 -14.14 5.13 -2.16
CA ALA A 39 -15.31 5.68 -1.49
C ALA A 39 -16.11 6.61 -2.42
N ALA A 40 -17.44 6.56 -2.30
CA ALA A 40 -18.31 7.50 -3.02
C ALA A 40 -18.03 8.96 -2.59
N ALA A 41 -17.99 9.89 -3.56
CA ALA A 41 -17.66 11.29 -3.28
C ALA A 41 -18.55 11.94 -2.21
N LYS A 42 -19.82 11.53 -2.13
CA LYS A 42 -20.77 11.97 -1.09
C LYS A 42 -20.28 11.67 0.33
N ASN A 43 -19.67 10.50 0.56
CA ASN A 43 -19.21 10.07 1.87
C ASN A 43 -17.91 10.80 2.25
N VAL A 44 -16.99 10.95 1.28
CA VAL A 44 -15.75 11.72 1.44
C VAL A 44 -16.08 13.18 1.81
N ARG A 45 -17.01 13.81 1.09
CA ARG A 45 -17.46 15.18 1.35
C ARG A 45 -18.14 15.31 2.71
N TYR A 46 -19.00 14.36 3.05
CA TYR A 46 -19.72 14.36 4.33
C TYR A 46 -18.78 14.32 5.53
N LEU A 47 -17.71 13.51 5.45
CA LEU A 47 -16.69 13.40 6.49
C LEU A 47 -15.66 14.55 6.48
N GLY A 48 -15.80 15.53 5.58
CA GLY A 48 -14.82 16.61 5.44
C GLY A 48 -13.42 16.13 5.02
N MET A 49 -13.32 14.98 4.35
CA MET A 49 -12.04 14.42 3.92
C MET A 49 -11.51 15.10 2.65
N PRO A 50 -10.19 15.10 2.42
CA PRO A 50 -9.58 15.73 1.24
C PRO A 50 -10.03 15.13 -0.09
N ASN A 51 -10.05 15.99 -1.12
CA ASN A 51 -10.26 15.64 -2.54
C ASN A 51 -11.47 14.70 -2.83
N PRO A 52 -12.71 15.10 -2.45
CA PRO A 52 -13.91 14.32 -2.72
C PRO A 52 -14.24 14.29 -4.23
N ARG A 53 -14.18 13.09 -4.83
CA ARG A 53 -14.43 12.89 -6.27
C ARG A 53 -14.85 11.46 -6.58
N ASP A 54 -15.46 11.27 -7.74
CA ASP A 54 -15.78 9.95 -8.26
C ASP A 54 -14.63 9.44 -9.16
N TRP A 55 -14.05 8.32 -8.74
CA TRP A 55 -12.97 7.58 -9.40
C TRP A 55 -13.09 6.11 -9.03
N GLN A 56 -12.49 5.18 -9.76
CA GLN A 56 -12.40 3.76 -9.36
C GLN A 56 -10.99 3.19 -9.57
N PRO A 57 -10.56 2.18 -8.80
CA PRO A 57 -9.18 1.66 -8.89
C PRO A 57 -8.79 1.11 -10.27
N PHE A 58 -9.75 0.57 -11.01
CA PHE A 58 -9.55 0.04 -12.36
C PHE A 58 -9.53 1.11 -13.45
N GLU A 59 -9.80 2.37 -13.12
CA GLU A 59 -9.70 3.49 -14.07
C GLU A 59 -8.25 3.93 -14.25
N GLU A 60 -7.93 4.42 -15.44
CA GLU A 60 -6.59 4.92 -15.76
C GLU A 60 -6.31 6.26 -15.07
N ASP A 61 -7.25 7.19 -15.11
CA ASP A 61 -7.14 8.49 -14.44
C ASP A 61 -7.86 8.48 -13.10
N TRP A 62 -7.10 8.63 -12.01
CA TRP A 62 -7.65 8.71 -10.65
C TRP A 62 -8.04 10.13 -10.25
N LYS A 63 -7.92 11.11 -11.15
CA LYS A 63 -8.28 12.52 -10.96
C LYS A 63 -7.63 13.10 -9.70
N LEU A 64 -6.36 12.79 -9.49
CA LEU A 64 -5.59 13.25 -8.34
C LEU A 64 -5.47 14.79 -8.37
N PRO A 65 -5.32 15.45 -7.21
CA PRO A 65 -5.10 16.89 -7.20
C PRO A 65 -3.77 17.22 -7.91
N PRO A 66 -3.60 18.38 -8.57
CA PRO A 66 -2.40 18.68 -9.35
C PRO A 66 -1.08 18.59 -8.55
N ASP A 67 -1.15 18.87 -7.25
CA ASP A 67 -0.05 18.87 -6.29
C ASP A 67 0.04 17.57 -5.46
N TRP A 68 -0.62 16.48 -5.87
CA TRP A 68 -0.69 15.23 -5.11
C TRP A 68 0.68 14.70 -4.65
N LYS A 69 1.71 14.83 -5.51
CA LYS A 69 3.07 14.37 -5.21
C LYS A 69 3.68 15.18 -4.07
N GLU A 70 3.46 16.48 -4.05
CA GLU A 70 3.91 17.36 -2.96
C GLU A 70 3.17 17.05 -1.66
N ILE A 71 1.84 16.87 -1.72
CA ILE A 71 1.02 16.49 -0.57
C ILE A 71 1.55 15.20 0.07
N ILE A 72 1.82 14.16 -0.73
CA ILE A 72 2.35 12.89 -0.24
C ILE A 72 3.75 13.06 0.38
N LEU A 73 4.66 13.76 -0.30
CA LEU A 73 6.04 13.92 0.19
C LEU A 73 6.09 14.78 1.46
N LYS A 74 5.32 15.86 1.53
CA LYS A 74 5.17 16.67 2.75
C LYS A 74 4.56 15.85 3.88
N GLY A 75 3.48 15.12 3.61
CA GLY A 75 2.86 14.25 4.59
C GLY A 75 3.82 13.17 5.11
N MET A 76 4.62 12.58 4.22
CA MET A 76 5.61 11.58 4.61
C MET A 76 6.71 12.19 5.48
N LYS A 77 7.19 13.40 5.15
CA LYS A 77 8.16 14.16 5.96
C LYS A 77 7.64 14.38 7.38
N GLU A 78 6.42 14.90 7.52
CA GLU A 78 5.79 15.18 8.81
C GLU A 78 5.70 13.92 9.68
N ARG A 79 5.35 12.77 9.07
CA ARG A 79 5.25 11.48 9.78
C ARG A 79 6.62 10.93 10.18
N LEU A 80 7.66 11.11 9.35
CA LEU A 80 9.04 10.74 9.69
C LEU A 80 9.61 11.58 10.84
N GLU A 81 9.24 12.86 10.92
CA GLU A 81 9.66 13.78 11.99
C GLU A 81 8.88 13.52 13.29
N ARG A 82 7.57 13.26 13.18
CA ARG A 82 6.67 13.05 14.33
C ARG A 82 6.78 11.66 14.96
N PHE A 83 6.91 10.61 14.15
CA PHE A 83 6.85 9.22 14.62
C PHE A 83 8.22 8.55 14.50
N ARG A 84 8.92 8.46 15.64
CA ARG A 84 10.20 7.74 15.75
C ARG A 84 10.13 6.29 15.24
N PRO A 85 9.08 5.49 15.56
CA PRO A 85 8.99 4.12 15.05
C PRO A 85 8.96 4.08 13.52
N PHE A 86 8.13 4.91 12.88
CA PHE A 86 8.06 4.97 11.41
C PHE A 86 9.42 5.26 10.78
N ARG A 87 10.16 6.24 11.31
CA ARG A 87 11.53 6.55 10.85
C ARG A 87 12.46 5.35 10.98
N LEU A 88 12.52 4.72 12.16
CA LEU A 88 13.37 3.55 12.39
C LEU A 88 12.99 2.38 11.48
N PHE A 89 11.69 2.12 11.30
CA PHE A 89 11.20 1.04 10.46
C PHE A 89 11.57 1.22 8.98
N MET A 90 11.83 2.44 8.52
CA MET A 90 12.33 2.68 7.16
C MET A 90 13.80 2.26 6.99
N ASP A 91 14.60 2.33 8.06
CA ASP A 91 16.06 2.19 8.00
C ASP A 91 16.57 0.80 8.43
N ILE A 92 15.99 0.20 9.47
CA ILE A 92 16.60 -0.96 10.15
C ILE A 92 16.29 -2.32 9.51
N CYS A 93 15.46 -2.36 8.46
CA CYS A 93 15.08 -3.62 7.82
C CYS A 93 16.25 -4.22 7.03
N VAL A 94 16.79 -5.35 7.52
CA VAL A 94 17.85 -6.11 6.83
C VAL A 94 17.32 -7.11 5.79
N ARG A 95 16.01 -7.11 5.53
CA ARG A 95 15.34 -8.00 4.56
C ARG A 95 15.59 -9.50 4.79
N CYS A 96 15.66 -9.94 6.05
CA CYS A 96 15.89 -11.34 6.42
C CYS A 96 14.75 -12.32 6.05
N GLY A 97 13.54 -11.81 5.75
CA GLY A 97 12.41 -12.65 5.36
C GLY A 97 11.66 -13.35 6.50
N ALA A 98 12.06 -13.20 7.77
CA ALA A 98 11.41 -13.86 8.92
C ALA A 98 9.90 -13.57 9.07
N CYS A 99 9.41 -12.47 8.49
CA CYS A 99 8.00 -12.10 8.47
C CYS A 99 7.22 -12.64 7.25
N ALA A 100 7.89 -13.19 6.23
CA ALA A 100 7.30 -13.51 4.92
C ALA A 100 6.17 -14.55 5.04
N ASP A 101 6.50 -15.73 5.56
CA ASP A 101 5.59 -16.88 5.73
C ASP A 101 4.55 -16.69 6.85
N LYS A 102 4.51 -15.52 7.49
CA LYS A 102 3.55 -15.20 8.56
C LYS A 102 2.35 -14.40 8.06
N CYS A 103 2.39 -13.91 6.83
CA CYS A 103 1.32 -13.12 6.23
C CYS A 103 0.33 -14.00 5.48
N HIS A 104 -0.94 -14.00 5.89
CA HIS A 104 -2.00 -14.73 5.21
C HIS A 104 -2.17 -14.32 3.75
N PHE A 105 -1.98 -13.04 3.43
CA PHE A 105 -2.08 -12.56 2.03
C PHE A 105 -0.94 -13.08 1.17
N TYR A 106 0.27 -13.19 1.71
CA TYR A 106 1.36 -13.82 0.98
C TYR A 106 1.09 -15.32 0.79
N LEU A 107 0.74 -16.03 1.86
CA LEU A 107 0.44 -17.47 1.79
C LEU A 107 -0.74 -17.79 0.84
N GLY A 108 -1.75 -16.92 0.79
CA GLY A 108 -2.94 -17.11 -0.03
C GLY A 108 -2.78 -16.67 -1.50
N SER A 109 -1.75 -15.88 -1.83
CA SER A 109 -1.55 -15.37 -3.20
C SER A 109 -0.24 -15.80 -3.84
N ALA A 110 0.75 -16.22 -3.05
CA ALA A 110 2.16 -16.35 -3.42
C ALA A 110 2.78 -15.08 -4.05
N ASP A 111 2.08 -13.94 -4.05
CA ASP A 111 2.57 -12.69 -4.60
C ASP A 111 3.68 -12.12 -3.69
N PRO A 112 4.92 -11.99 -4.19
CA PRO A 112 6.02 -11.46 -3.39
C PRO A 112 5.71 -10.10 -2.76
N LYS A 113 4.94 -9.22 -3.42
CA LYS A 113 4.63 -7.87 -2.91
C LYS A 113 3.65 -7.91 -1.73
N ASN A 114 3.01 -9.05 -1.49
CA ASN A 114 2.25 -9.32 -0.27
C ASN A 114 3.10 -9.82 0.91
N MET A 115 4.35 -10.21 0.70
CA MET A 115 5.27 -10.46 1.80
C MET A 115 5.45 -9.18 2.62
N PRO A 116 5.39 -9.19 3.96
CA PRO A 116 5.50 -7.97 4.75
C PRO A 116 6.79 -7.19 4.52
N VAL A 117 7.91 -7.90 4.28
CA VAL A 117 9.20 -7.29 3.93
C VAL A 117 9.10 -6.48 2.63
N LEU A 118 8.55 -7.06 1.56
CA LEU A 118 8.48 -6.42 0.25
C LEU A 118 7.36 -5.39 0.17
N ARG A 119 6.22 -5.62 0.85
CA ARG A 119 5.15 -4.62 0.98
C ARG A 119 5.69 -3.34 1.62
N ALA A 120 6.42 -3.46 2.73
CA ALA A 120 7.09 -2.32 3.36
C ALA A 120 8.18 -1.71 2.46
N GLU A 121 8.80 -2.51 1.59
CA GLU A 121 9.77 -2.02 0.62
C GLU A 121 9.17 -1.07 -0.43
N LEU A 122 7.87 -1.19 -0.72
CA LEU A 122 7.18 -0.32 -1.67
C LEU A 122 7.26 1.15 -1.24
N ILE A 123 7.02 1.44 0.04
CA ILE A 123 7.16 2.77 0.61
C ILE A 123 8.63 3.12 0.90
N ARG A 124 9.45 2.17 1.37
CA ARG A 124 10.89 2.41 1.60
C ARG A 124 11.65 2.81 0.33
N SER A 125 11.21 2.32 -0.83
CA SER A 125 11.81 2.70 -2.12
C SER A 125 11.63 4.18 -2.44
N VAL A 126 10.47 4.76 -2.11
CA VAL A 126 10.20 6.19 -2.24
C VAL A 126 10.88 6.95 -1.11
N TYR A 127 10.86 6.42 0.12
CA TYR A 127 11.62 7.00 1.25
C TYR A 127 13.10 7.23 0.87
N ARG A 128 13.78 6.20 0.34
CA ARG A 128 15.18 6.31 -0.06
C ARG A 128 15.38 7.36 -1.14
N ARG A 129 14.48 7.43 -2.13
CA ARG A 129 14.56 8.38 -3.24
C ARG A 129 14.54 9.83 -2.77
N TYR A 130 13.72 10.17 -1.78
CA TYR A 130 13.46 11.57 -1.43
C TYR A 130 14.09 12.00 -0.10
N PHE A 131 14.28 11.10 0.85
CA PHE A 131 14.66 11.43 2.23
C PHE A 131 16.06 10.95 2.62
N THR A 132 16.74 10.16 1.78
CA THR A 132 18.12 9.72 2.05
C THR A 132 19.10 10.33 1.06
N PHE A 133 20.32 10.62 1.50
CA PHE A 133 21.37 11.11 0.60
C PHE A 133 21.81 10.03 -0.39
N ALA A 134 22.05 8.81 0.11
CA ALA A 134 22.46 7.67 -0.71
C ALA A 134 21.42 7.32 -1.78
N GLY A 135 20.13 7.29 -1.44
CA GLY A 135 19.07 6.98 -2.42
C GLY A 135 18.84 8.07 -3.47
N ARG A 136 19.15 9.34 -3.16
CA ARG A 136 19.13 10.43 -4.16
C ARG A 136 20.23 10.26 -5.22
N ILE A 137 21.44 9.88 -4.78
CA ILE A 137 22.63 9.74 -5.64
C ILE A 137 22.62 8.41 -6.39
N PHE A 138 22.51 7.30 -5.67
CA PHE A 138 22.70 5.94 -6.22
C PHE A 138 21.41 5.31 -6.76
N ARG A 139 20.29 6.04 -6.73
CA ARG A 139 18.98 5.71 -7.37
C ARG A 139 18.67 4.20 -7.42
N GLY A 140 18.81 3.59 -8.60
CA GLY A 140 18.47 2.19 -8.85
C GLY A 140 19.30 1.18 -8.04
N LEU A 141 20.58 1.48 -7.77
CA LEU A 141 21.45 0.63 -6.93
C LEU A 141 20.95 0.60 -5.49
N ALA A 142 20.43 1.72 -4.99
CA ALA A 142 19.79 1.80 -3.67
C ALA A 142 18.35 1.25 -3.67
N GLY A 143 17.85 0.75 -4.80
CA GLY A 143 16.44 0.35 -4.95
C GLY A 143 15.47 1.51 -4.68
N ALA A 144 15.88 2.74 -5.00
CA ALA A 144 15.08 3.94 -4.82
C ALA A 144 14.20 4.17 -6.04
N ARG A 145 12.89 4.39 -5.83
CA ARG A 145 11.90 4.60 -6.90
C ARG A 145 11.32 6.01 -6.86
N GLU A 146 11.04 6.55 -8.03
CA GLU A 146 10.32 7.81 -8.14
C GLU A 146 8.86 7.65 -7.70
N LEU A 147 8.31 8.66 -7.03
CA LEU A 147 6.89 8.68 -6.70
C LEU A 147 6.10 9.09 -7.95
N THR A 148 5.49 8.09 -8.61
CA THR A 148 4.60 8.22 -9.77
C THR A 148 3.19 7.78 -9.39
N GLU A 149 2.21 8.05 -10.26
CA GLU A 149 0.84 7.59 -10.04
C GLU A 149 0.77 6.07 -9.97
N ASP A 150 1.50 5.34 -10.82
CA ASP A 150 1.57 3.87 -10.75
C ASP A 150 2.10 3.37 -9.40
N VAL A 151 3.05 4.06 -8.78
CA VAL A 151 3.50 3.74 -7.41
C VAL A 151 2.38 3.98 -6.40
N LEU A 152 1.61 5.05 -6.55
CA LEU A 152 0.46 5.34 -5.69
C LEU A 152 -0.64 4.27 -5.84
N LYS A 153 -0.91 3.82 -7.07
CA LYS A 153 -1.83 2.72 -7.37
C LYS A 153 -1.35 1.39 -6.80
N GLU A 154 -0.04 1.13 -6.92
CA GLU A 154 0.60 -0.01 -6.29
C GLU A 154 0.46 0.01 -4.77
N TRP A 155 0.67 1.18 -4.15
CA TRP A 155 0.45 1.32 -2.72
C TRP A 155 -1.00 1.05 -2.33
N PHE A 156 -1.96 1.63 -3.05
CA PHE A 156 -3.37 1.36 -2.79
C PHE A 156 -3.65 -0.15 -2.85
N TYR A 157 -3.22 -0.84 -3.91
CA TYR A 157 -3.47 -2.27 -4.08
C TYR A 157 -2.91 -3.11 -2.91
N TYR A 158 -1.63 -2.98 -2.60
CA TYR A 158 -0.98 -3.85 -1.61
C TYR A 158 -1.20 -3.44 -0.15
N PHE A 159 -1.30 -2.14 0.14
CA PHE A 159 -1.55 -1.68 1.51
C PHE A 159 -3.02 -1.81 1.92
N TYR A 160 -3.99 -1.75 1.00
CA TYR A 160 -5.38 -2.10 1.34
C TYR A 160 -5.66 -3.60 1.40
N GLN A 161 -4.77 -4.46 0.88
CA GLN A 161 -4.83 -5.91 1.15
C GLN A 161 -4.40 -6.27 2.58
N CYS A 162 -3.54 -5.48 3.23
CA CYS A 162 -3.09 -5.78 4.59
C CYS A 162 -4.24 -5.67 5.62
N THR A 163 -4.50 -6.69 6.43
CA THR A 163 -5.52 -6.61 7.51
C THR A 163 -5.01 -6.01 8.81
N GLU A 164 -3.76 -5.54 8.84
CA GLU A 164 -3.12 -4.97 10.05
C GLU A 164 -3.10 -5.96 11.25
N CYS A 165 -3.16 -7.27 10.99
CA CYS A 165 -3.17 -8.33 12.02
C CYS A 165 -1.87 -8.44 12.85
N ARG A 166 -0.84 -7.63 12.56
CA ARG A 166 0.44 -7.53 13.29
C ARG A 166 1.26 -8.82 13.48
N ARG A 167 0.90 -9.95 12.87
CA ARG A 167 1.76 -11.17 12.89
C ARG A 167 3.19 -10.87 12.43
N CYS A 168 3.33 -10.09 11.38
CA CYS A 168 4.61 -9.59 10.87
C CYS A 168 5.48 -8.88 11.93
N SER A 169 4.88 -8.16 12.88
CA SER A 169 5.58 -7.49 13.98
C SER A 169 6.10 -8.49 15.00
N VAL A 170 5.25 -9.47 15.39
CA VAL A 170 5.59 -10.52 16.36
C VAL A 170 6.82 -11.31 15.95
N PHE A 171 6.98 -11.59 14.65
CA PHE A 171 8.07 -12.42 14.13
C PHE A 171 9.28 -11.62 13.59
N CYS A 172 9.24 -10.28 13.64
CA CYS A 172 10.39 -9.49 13.19
C CYS A 172 11.48 -9.45 14.27
N PRO A 173 12.70 -9.96 14.03
CA PRO A 173 13.77 -9.92 15.05
C PRO A 173 14.27 -8.50 15.34
N PHE A 174 13.95 -7.53 14.47
CA PHE A 174 14.26 -6.11 14.65
C PHE A 174 13.09 -5.31 15.24
N GLY A 175 11.98 -5.96 15.59
CA GLY A 175 10.79 -5.31 16.16
C GLY A 175 10.04 -4.38 15.19
N ILE A 176 10.19 -4.57 13.86
CA ILE A 176 9.52 -3.73 12.86
C ILE A 176 8.03 -4.08 12.80
N ASP A 177 7.17 -3.11 13.12
CA ASP A 177 5.72 -3.25 12.92
C ASP A 177 5.31 -2.79 11.51
N THR A 178 5.15 -3.75 10.59
CA THR A 178 4.69 -3.43 9.23
C THR A 178 3.20 -3.07 9.16
N ALA A 179 2.41 -3.36 10.19
CA ALA A 179 1.03 -2.86 10.28
C ALA A 179 1.04 -1.35 10.53
N GLU A 180 1.93 -0.85 11.39
CA GLU A 180 2.11 0.60 11.59
C GLU A 180 2.56 1.28 10.29
N ILE A 181 3.50 0.68 9.55
CA ILE A 181 3.87 1.17 8.21
C ILE A 181 2.64 1.22 7.28
N THR A 182 1.77 0.20 7.33
CA THR A 182 0.53 0.16 6.54
C THR A 182 -0.41 1.30 6.90
N MET A 183 -0.61 1.55 8.21
CA MET A 183 -1.44 2.66 8.69
C MET A 183 -0.92 4.01 8.19
N MET A 184 0.40 4.24 8.25
CA MET A 184 1.04 5.46 7.74
C MET A 184 0.81 5.63 6.24
N VAL A 185 0.96 4.56 5.44
CA VAL A 185 0.74 4.66 3.99
C VAL A 185 -0.73 4.88 3.66
N ARG A 186 -1.66 4.23 4.36
CA ARG A 186 -3.11 4.49 4.20
C ARG A 186 -3.45 5.93 4.55
N GLU A 187 -2.85 6.49 5.60
CA GLU A 187 -3.03 7.89 5.96
C GLU A 187 -2.50 8.83 4.85
N LEU A 188 -1.32 8.55 4.29
CA LEU A 188 -0.78 9.30 3.15
C LEU A 188 -1.73 9.25 1.95
N LEU A 189 -2.25 8.07 1.60
CA LEU A 189 -3.23 7.93 0.52
C LEU A 189 -4.52 8.74 0.81
N ASN A 190 -4.97 8.79 2.07
CA ASN A 190 -6.12 9.61 2.45
C ASN A 190 -5.91 11.12 2.25
N LEU A 191 -4.67 11.63 2.36
CA LEU A 191 -4.37 13.05 2.14
C LEU A 191 -4.71 13.53 0.72
N VAL A 192 -4.65 12.63 -0.26
CA VAL A 192 -4.98 12.91 -1.67
C VAL A 192 -6.35 12.36 -2.08
N GLY A 193 -7.17 11.96 -1.09
CA GLY A 193 -8.50 11.40 -1.30
C GLY A 193 -8.50 10.01 -1.91
N VAL A 194 -7.43 9.22 -1.70
CA VAL A 194 -7.34 7.82 -2.12
C VAL A 194 -7.67 6.92 -0.92
N ASN A 195 -8.89 6.42 -0.91
CA ASN A 195 -9.49 5.69 0.21
C ASN A 195 -10.47 4.62 -0.30
N THR A 196 -11.01 3.82 0.61
CA THR A 196 -11.92 2.71 0.27
C THR A 196 -13.31 2.95 0.82
N ASN A 197 -14.34 2.57 0.05
CA ASN A 197 -15.73 2.67 0.49
C ASN A 197 -16.01 1.87 1.76
N TRP A 198 -15.30 0.73 1.92
CA TRP A 198 -15.43 -0.15 3.08
C TRP A 198 -15.06 0.52 4.41
N VAL A 199 -14.33 1.63 4.37
CA VAL A 199 -14.01 2.41 5.59
C VAL A 199 -14.90 3.64 5.68
N LEU A 200 -15.02 4.40 4.58
CA LEU A 200 -15.66 5.71 4.65
C LEU A 200 -17.19 5.70 4.64
N GLU A 201 -17.83 4.72 4.00
CA GLU A 201 -19.29 4.64 4.05
C GLU A 201 -19.80 4.28 5.46
N PRO A 202 -19.29 3.25 6.14
CA PRO A 202 -19.66 2.99 7.53
C PRO A 202 -19.34 4.16 8.45
N ALA A 203 -18.17 4.80 8.29
CA ALA A 203 -17.81 5.97 9.07
C ALA A 203 -18.83 7.11 8.85
N ALA A 204 -19.15 7.45 7.59
CA ALA A 204 -20.14 8.47 7.28
C ALA A 204 -21.52 8.14 7.89
N ASN A 205 -21.96 6.88 7.80
CA ASN A 205 -23.21 6.43 8.39
C ASN A 205 -23.24 6.58 9.93
N CYS A 206 -22.11 6.41 10.62
CA CYS A 206 -22.03 6.61 12.06
C CYS A 206 -22.16 8.09 12.48
N TYR A 207 -21.74 9.01 11.61
CA TYR A 207 -21.81 10.46 11.88
C TYR A 207 -23.10 11.12 11.39
N ARG A 208 -23.88 10.45 10.54
CA ARG A 208 -25.20 10.90 10.07
C ARG A 208 -26.18 10.93 11.23
N VAL A 209 -26.45 12.14 11.72
CA VAL A 209 -27.57 12.49 12.61
C VAL A 209 -28.84 12.65 11.78
#